data_AF-A0A179SGK5-F1
#
_entry.id   AF-A0A179SGK5-F1
#
_cell.length_a   1.000
_cell.length_b   1.000
_cell.length_c   1.000
_cell.angle_alpha   90.00
_cell.angle_beta   90.00
_cell.angle_gamma   90.00
#
_symmetry.space_group_name_H-M   'P 1'
#
loop_
_entity.id
_entity.type
_entity.pdbx_description
1 polymer ?
#
loop_
_entity_poly.entity_id
_entity_poly.type
_entity_poly.pdbx_seq_one_letter_code
_entity_poly.pdbx_strand_id
1 'polypeptide(L)'
;MPFALKLPRRNPDAPRPSLRERYAALKGSAAKVIGKPARFTPPKPIGAGEPSKALVALIDAHQLAYAAYLIARSDWAPDLKDLRQAEEEAFRALLHSPLRSDADRAAYAVAVIERQSGALGDHVATGRDHPLAVAYRSLRFGEHAREPEALRHIGRPAEPAPAADPILAAIAASKAATAAFDAFEAELERYGKTSGWAAREGYLSDADAKAQKAVWQTVPTTPAGRRALVKFARTQVQRRAHPDGDVDDSAWLLGLILDALAAMVADPVGAWTAQEPAAEAQLTPNASDRARLSAEQIDLTALDVFQLSALFEAFQVAKFTWEGVGARTYAYEEGLHGERHATELAEVAEFEETRAAWIIDRLEREIVSRKPEDDVQRDEILTVRTQQEFMSNGRIHDNALLLDISRAWIV
;
A
#
# COMPACT_ATOMS: atom_id res chain seq x y z
N MET A 1 16.20 -36.57 -23.80
CA MET A 1 17.27 -36.29 -24.78
C MET A 1 18.32 -35.41 -24.10
N PRO A 2 19.62 -35.76 -24.11
CA PRO A 2 20.66 -34.97 -23.46
C PRO A 2 21.18 -33.87 -24.41
N PHE A 3 21.10 -32.60 -24.01
CA PHE A 3 21.71 -31.49 -24.74
C PHE A 3 23.14 -31.24 -24.24
N ALA A 4 24.13 -31.49 -25.10
CA ALA A 4 25.52 -31.15 -24.86
C ALA A 4 25.85 -29.77 -25.47
N LEU A 5 26.17 -28.79 -24.62
CA LEU A 5 26.71 -27.49 -25.03
C LEU A 5 28.10 -27.67 -25.67
N LYS A 6 28.19 -27.50 -26.99
CA LYS A 6 29.47 -27.45 -27.71
C LYS A 6 30.11 -26.07 -27.51
N LEU A 7 31.02 -25.96 -26.54
CA LEU A 7 31.97 -24.85 -26.53
C LEU A 7 32.88 -24.96 -27.76
N PRO A 8 33.23 -23.83 -28.42
CA PRO A 8 34.11 -23.85 -29.58
C PRO A 8 35.46 -24.47 -29.21
N ARG A 9 35.80 -25.59 -29.85
CA ARG A 9 37.09 -26.26 -29.67
C ARG A 9 38.20 -25.35 -30.19
N ARG A 10 39.06 -24.89 -29.28
CA ARG A 10 40.26 -24.14 -29.62
C ARG A 10 41.24 -25.05 -30.35
N ASN A 11 41.77 -24.59 -31.48
CA ASN A 11 42.86 -25.28 -32.18
C ASN A 11 44.08 -25.37 -31.25
N PRO A 12 44.55 -26.57 -30.86
CA PRO A 12 45.66 -26.75 -29.93
C PRO A 12 46.99 -26.20 -30.45
N ASP A 13 47.13 -26.06 -31.77
CA ASP A 13 48.37 -25.62 -32.42
C ASP A 13 48.41 -24.10 -32.66
N ALA A 14 47.35 -23.37 -32.31
CA ALA A 14 47.34 -21.92 -32.42
C ALA A 14 48.23 -21.31 -31.31
N PRO A 15 49.23 -20.46 -31.66
CA PRO A 15 50.07 -19.82 -30.67
C PRO A 15 49.21 -19.03 -29.68
N ARG A 16 49.54 -19.16 -28.39
CA ARG A 16 48.77 -18.47 -27.33
C ARG A 16 48.91 -16.96 -27.57
N PRO A 17 47.81 -16.20 -27.73
CA PRO A 17 47.91 -14.76 -27.87
C PRO A 17 48.57 -14.19 -26.62
N SER A 18 49.51 -13.28 -26.86
CA SER A 18 50.21 -12.53 -25.83
C SER A 18 49.23 -11.74 -24.97
N LEU A 19 49.63 -11.40 -23.74
CA LEU A 19 48.79 -10.58 -22.86
C LEU A 19 48.41 -9.24 -23.51
N ARG A 20 49.30 -8.68 -24.34
CA ARG A 20 49.06 -7.45 -25.10
C ARG A 20 47.96 -7.61 -26.16
N GLU A 21 47.95 -8.74 -26.88
CA GLU A 21 46.91 -9.05 -27.86
C GLU A 21 45.57 -9.34 -27.19
N ARG A 22 45.59 -10.02 -26.03
CA ARG A 22 44.37 -10.23 -25.23
C ARG A 22 43.80 -8.91 -24.74
N TYR A 23 44.64 -8.01 -24.23
CA TYR A 23 44.22 -6.69 -23.79
C TYR A 23 43.67 -5.85 -24.95
N ALA A 24 44.31 -5.89 -26.13
CA ALA A 24 43.81 -5.19 -27.32
C ALA A 24 42.48 -5.75 -27.82
N ALA A 25 42.30 -7.08 -27.82
CA ALA A 25 41.04 -7.74 -28.16
C ALA A 25 39.93 -7.40 -27.14
N LEU A 26 40.27 -7.35 -25.84
CA LEU A 26 39.33 -6.96 -24.79
C LEU A 26 38.94 -5.49 -24.91
N LYS A 27 39.88 -4.59 -25.21
CA LYS A 27 39.63 -3.16 -25.41
C LYS A 27 38.81 -2.89 -26.68
N GLY A 28 39.07 -3.62 -27.76
CA GLY A 28 38.27 -3.57 -28.98
C GLY A 28 36.85 -4.12 -28.80
N SER A 29 36.70 -5.16 -27.98
CA SER A 29 35.39 -5.72 -27.63
C SER A 29 34.62 -4.78 -26.69
N ALA A 30 35.30 -4.22 -25.68
CA ALA A 30 34.73 -3.23 -24.77
C ALA A 30 34.33 -1.94 -25.52
N ALA A 31 35.11 -1.46 -26.49
CA ALA A 31 34.73 -0.31 -27.32
C ALA A 31 33.55 -0.60 -28.26
N LYS A 32 33.33 -1.87 -28.63
CA LYS A 32 32.14 -2.31 -29.39
C LYS A 32 30.89 -2.42 -28.52
N VAL A 33 31.06 -2.78 -27.25
CA VAL A 33 29.97 -2.87 -26.25
C VAL A 33 29.64 -1.48 -25.68
N ILE A 34 30.63 -0.61 -25.53
CA ILE A 34 30.51 0.80 -25.13
C ILE A 34 30.44 1.68 -26.39
N GLY A 35 29.62 1.26 -27.36
CA GLY A 35 29.20 2.16 -28.43
C GLY A 35 28.47 3.37 -27.84
N LYS A 36 28.51 4.52 -28.54
CA LYS A 36 27.79 5.76 -28.20
C LYS A 36 26.47 5.44 -27.50
N PRO A 37 26.15 6.07 -26.35
CA PRO A 37 24.90 5.78 -25.67
C PRO A 37 23.79 5.95 -26.69
N ALA A 38 23.17 4.83 -27.07
CA ALA A 38 21.94 4.88 -27.80
C ALA A 38 21.06 5.74 -26.90
N ARG A 39 20.68 6.94 -27.35
CA ARG A 39 19.59 7.67 -26.70
C ARG A 39 18.52 6.62 -26.52
N PHE A 40 18.17 6.32 -25.27
CA PHE A 40 17.13 5.36 -24.96
C PHE A 40 15.95 5.76 -25.83
N THR A 41 15.70 4.94 -26.85
CA THR A 41 14.59 5.14 -27.75
C THR A 41 13.60 4.12 -27.23
N PRO A 42 12.62 4.54 -26.41
CA PRO A 42 11.69 3.61 -25.81
C PRO A 42 11.10 2.73 -26.94
N PRO A 43 10.95 1.42 -26.70
CA PRO A 43 10.46 0.50 -27.71
C PRO A 43 9.14 1.06 -28.26
N LYS A 44 9.09 1.32 -29.58
CA LYS A 44 7.84 1.74 -30.21
C LYS A 44 6.87 0.57 -30.08
N PRO A 45 5.74 0.72 -29.37
CA PRO A 45 4.71 -0.31 -29.33
C PRO A 45 4.28 -0.61 -30.77
N ILE A 46 4.51 -1.85 -31.20
CA ILE A 46 4.23 -2.28 -32.57
C ILE A 46 2.71 -2.23 -32.77
N GLY A 47 2.24 -1.42 -33.71
CA GLY A 47 0.82 -1.34 -34.09
C GLY A 47 0.00 -0.22 -33.45
N ALA A 48 0.55 0.51 -32.47
CA ALA A 48 -0.09 1.73 -31.99
C ALA A 48 0.29 2.88 -32.94
N GLY A 49 -0.69 3.61 -33.47
CA GLY A 49 -0.46 4.78 -34.34
C GLY A 49 0.30 5.92 -33.63
N GLU A 50 0.22 7.14 -34.17
CA GLU A 50 0.78 8.30 -33.47
C GLU A 50 -0.16 8.74 -32.33
N PRO A 51 0.38 9.09 -31.14
CA PRO A 51 -0.41 9.65 -30.06
C PRO A 51 -1.01 11.00 -30.49
N SER A 52 -2.13 11.36 -29.87
CA SER A 52 -2.79 12.62 -30.13
C SER A 52 -1.90 13.81 -29.75
N LYS A 53 -1.95 14.87 -30.55
CA LYS A 53 -1.21 16.12 -30.28
C LYS A 53 -1.50 16.71 -28.90
N ALA A 54 -2.73 16.52 -28.41
CA ALA A 54 -3.13 16.98 -27.08
C ALA A 54 -2.40 16.21 -25.97
N LEU A 55 -2.32 14.88 -26.06
CA LEU A 55 -1.57 14.09 -25.09
C LEU A 55 -0.07 14.40 -25.15
N VAL A 56 0.49 14.50 -26.36
CA VAL A 56 1.91 14.84 -26.53
C VAL A 56 2.25 16.16 -25.85
N ALA A 57 1.41 17.20 -26.01
CA ALA A 57 1.62 18.48 -25.35
C ALA A 57 1.59 18.38 -23.80
N LEU A 58 0.75 17.51 -23.24
CA LEU A 58 0.70 17.27 -21.79
C LEU A 58 1.92 16.51 -21.28
N ILE A 59 2.40 15.52 -22.04
CA ILE A 59 3.64 14.79 -21.73
C ILE A 59 4.82 15.76 -21.76
N ASP A 60 4.94 16.57 -22.81
CA ASP A 60 6.03 17.56 -22.96
C ASP A 60 6.02 18.59 -21.81
N ALA A 61 4.83 19.10 -21.46
CA ALA A 61 4.68 20.05 -20.35
C ALA A 61 5.10 19.42 -19.00
N HIS A 62 4.68 18.18 -18.75
CA HIS A 62 5.09 17.45 -17.55
C HIS A 62 6.60 17.18 -17.52
N GLN A 63 7.19 16.69 -18.62
CA GLN A 63 8.62 16.40 -18.69
C GLN A 63 9.47 17.66 -18.50
N LEU A 64 9.06 18.80 -19.06
CA LEU A 64 9.74 20.08 -18.88
C LEU A 64 9.70 20.53 -17.41
N ALA A 65 8.52 20.47 -16.77
CA ALA A 65 8.35 20.85 -15.38
C ALA A 65 9.13 19.92 -14.43
N TYR A 66 9.11 18.62 -14.70
CA TYR A 66 9.85 17.62 -13.94
C TYR A 66 11.37 17.81 -14.08
N ALA A 67 11.88 18.07 -15.28
CA ALA A 67 13.30 18.37 -15.49
C ALA A 67 13.73 19.66 -14.76
N ALA A 68 12.93 20.72 -14.80
CA ALA A 68 13.20 21.96 -14.08
C ALA A 68 13.25 21.73 -12.57
N TYR A 69 12.30 20.97 -12.02
CA TYR A 69 12.29 20.57 -10.61
C TYR A 69 13.54 19.76 -10.24
N LEU A 70 13.95 18.77 -11.03
CA LEU A 70 15.13 17.96 -10.74
C LEU A 70 16.42 18.78 -10.71
N ILE A 71 16.60 19.71 -11.64
CA ILE A 71 17.75 20.63 -11.68
C ILE A 71 17.74 21.55 -10.45
N ALA A 72 16.60 22.16 -10.13
CA ALA A 72 16.48 23.01 -8.95
C ALA A 72 16.74 22.25 -7.64
N ARG A 73 16.36 20.97 -7.59
CA ARG A 73 16.59 20.09 -6.43
C ARG A 73 18.08 19.78 -6.25
N SER A 74 18.85 19.59 -7.33
CA SER A 74 20.30 19.38 -7.20
C SER A 74 21.04 20.64 -6.77
N ASP A 75 20.51 21.81 -7.15
CA ASP A 75 21.21 23.10 -7.01
C ASP A 75 20.73 23.91 -5.78
N TRP A 76 19.82 23.35 -4.96
CA TRP A 76 19.23 23.99 -3.78
C TRP A 76 18.62 25.37 -4.08
N ALA A 77 17.94 25.48 -5.22
CA ALA A 77 17.37 26.75 -5.66
C ALA A 77 16.23 27.22 -4.73
N PRO A 78 16.11 28.54 -4.49
CA PRO A 78 15.13 29.11 -3.55
C PRO A 78 13.66 28.95 -4.01
N ASP A 79 13.43 28.63 -5.28
CA ASP A 79 12.13 28.45 -5.94
C ASP A 79 11.66 26.99 -6.02
N LEU A 80 12.32 26.07 -5.30
CA LEU A 80 12.03 24.63 -5.32
C LEU A 80 10.54 24.30 -5.06
N LYS A 81 9.87 25.08 -4.20
CA LYS A 81 8.44 24.90 -3.89
C LYS A 81 7.55 25.21 -5.08
N ASP A 82 7.83 26.30 -5.80
CA ASP A 82 7.04 26.74 -6.95
C ASP A 82 7.25 25.80 -8.14
N LEU A 83 8.48 25.32 -8.33
CA LEU A 83 8.80 24.32 -9.36
C LEU A 83 8.17 22.95 -9.07
N ARG A 84 8.10 22.54 -7.80
CA ARG A 84 7.36 21.34 -7.39
C ARG A 84 5.87 21.47 -7.67
N GLN A 85 5.27 22.61 -7.31
CA GLN A 85 3.84 22.87 -7.58
C GLN A 85 3.55 22.83 -9.09
N ALA A 86 4.41 23.44 -9.91
CA ALA A 86 4.27 23.43 -11.37
C ALA A 86 4.39 22.00 -11.96
N GLU A 87 5.29 21.16 -11.43
CA GLU A 87 5.37 19.74 -11.80
C GLU A 87 4.10 18.98 -11.43
N GLU A 88 3.60 19.15 -10.19
CA GLU A 88 2.41 18.46 -9.70
C GLU A 88 1.16 18.84 -10.51
N GLU A 89 1.02 20.12 -10.90
CA GLU A 89 -0.06 20.59 -11.78
C GLU A 89 0.03 20.02 -13.20
N ALA A 90 1.21 20.03 -13.81
CA ALA A 90 1.43 19.45 -15.13
C ALA A 90 1.18 17.93 -15.13
N PHE A 91 1.64 17.24 -14.08
CA PHE A 91 1.41 15.82 -13.90
C PHE A 91 -0.07 15.50 -13.67
N ARG A 92 -0.79 16.30 -12.88
CA ARG A 92 -2.25 16.17 -12.70
C ARG A 92 -3.00 16.35 -14.03
N ALA A 93 -2.62 17.34 -14.83
CA ALA A 93 -3.23 17.56 -16.15
C ALA A 93 -3.01 16.35 -17.08
N LEU A 94 -1.81 15.77 -17.07
CA LEU A 94 -1.52 14.52 -17.77
C LEU A 94 -2.40 13.38 -17.25
N LEU A 95 -2.42 13.16 -15.93
CA LEU A 95 -3.09 12.05 -15.24
C LEU A 95 -4.58 11.92 -15.59
N HIS A 96 -5.26 13.06 -15.72
CA HIS A 96 -6.70 13.15 -15.96
C HIS A 96 -7.07 13.39 -17.45
N SER A 97 -6.10 13.35 -18.36
CA SER A 97 -6.34 13.55 -19.79
C SER A 97 -7.12 12.39 -20.43
N PRO A 98 -8.04 12.67 -21.38
CA PRO A 98 -8.62 11.65 -22.24
C PRO A 98 -7.58 10.89 -23.05
N LEU A 99 -7.65 9.57 -23.02
CA LEU A 99 -6.86 8.69 -23.88
C LEU A 99 -7.77 8.19 -25.02
N ARG A 100 -7.56 8.70 -26.24
CA ARG A 100 -8.49 8.50 -27.37
C ARG A 100 -8.10 7.34 -28.28
N SER A 101 -6.93 6.75 -28.05
CA SER A 101 -6.35 5.70 -28.89
C SER A 101 -5.40 4.81 -28.09
N ASP A 102 -5.06 3.65 -28.62
CA ASP A 102 -4.03 2.79 -28.01
C ASP A 102 -2.64 3.43 -28.06
N ALA A 103 -2.40 4.29 -29.06
CA ALA A 103 -1.22 5.15 -29.13
C ALA A 103 -1.15 6.15 -27.96
N ASP A 104 -2.29 6.76 -27.61
CA ASP A 104 -2.39 7.60 -26.42
C ASP A 104 -2.12 6.80 -25.14
N ARG A 105 -2.73 5.61 -25.02
CA ARG A 105 -2.52 4.75 -23.84
C ARG A 105 -1.06 4.34 -23.67
N ALA A 106 -0.40 3.94 -24.74
CA ALA A 106 1.00 3.55 -24.67
C ALA A 106 1.93 4.74 -24.34
N ALA A 107 1.72 5.90 -24.97
CA ALA A 107 2.50 7.11 -24.68
C ALA A 107 2.29 7.60 -23.24
N TYR A 108 1.04 7.56 -22.77
CA TYR A 108 0.68 7.89 -21.39
C TYR A 108 1.33 6.94 -20.38
N ALA A 109 1.27 5.61 -20.62
CA ALA A 109 1.88 4.61 -19.75
C ALA A 109 3.38 4.84 -19.58
N VAL A 110 4.09 5.08 -20.68
CA VAL A 110 5.54 5.37 -20.66
C VAL A 110 5.82 6.61 -19.81
N ALA A 111 5.12 7.72 -20.06
CA ALA A 111 5.34 8.96 -19.32
C ALA A 111 5.08 8.82 -17.80
N VAL A 112 4.02 8.11 -17.40
CA VAL A 112 3.70 7.90 -15.99
C VAL A 112 4.68 6.93 -15.32
N ILE A 113 5.05 5.84 -15.99
CA ILE A 113 6.01 4.85 -15.48
C ILE A 113 7.39 5.47 -15.33
N GLU A 114 7.86 6.25 -16.32
CA GLU A 114 9.15 6.96 -16.25
C GLU A 114 9.19 7.93 -15.05
N ARG A 115 8.12 8.69 -14.81
CA ARG A 115 8.03 9.58 -13.64
C ARG A 115 8.08 8.80 -12.33
N GLN A 116 7.37 7.69 -12.22
CA GLN A 116 7.34 6.88 -11.00
C GLN A 116 8.67 6.16 -10.76
N SER A 117 9.32 5.71 -11.82
CA SER A 117 10.63 5.06 -11.76
C SER A 117 11.76 6.05 -11.43
N GLY A 118 11.61 7.32 -11.84
CA GLY A 118 12.58 8.38 -11.61
C GLY A 118 12.37 9.16 -10.32
N ALA A 119 11.13 9.26 -9.83
CA ALA A 119 10.81 10.13 -8.71
C ALA A 119 11.30 9.53 -7.38
N LEU A 120 11.09 8.25 -7.11
CA LEU A 120 11.06 7.83 -5.70
C LEU A 120 11.30 6.34 -5.47
N GLY A 121 12.30 6.05 -4.62
CA GLY A 121 12.19 4.99 -3.62
C GLY A 121 11.15 5.35 -2.54
N ASP A 122 9.94 5.77 -2.91
CA ASP A 122 8.83 5.96 -1.97
C ASP A 122 8.13 4.62 -1.84
N HIS A 123 8.18 4.09 -0.63
CA HIS A 123 7.56 2.85 -0.21
C HIS A 123 6.03 2.96 -0.04
N VAL A 124 5.39 4.00 -0.59
CA VAL A 124 3.99 4.38 -0.30
C VAL A 124 3.10 4.26 -1.54
N ALA A 125 3.10 3.08 -2.17
CA ALA A 125 2.44 2.83 -3.46
C ALA A 125 1.06 2.15 -3.35
N THR A 126 0.22 2.45 -2.35
CA THR A 126 -1.00 1.63 -2.09
C THR A 126 -2.34 2.40 -2.01
N GLY A 127 -2.36 3.73 -2.14
CA GLY A 127 -3.60 4.50 -2.07
C GLY A 127 -4.46 4.46 -3.35
N ARG A 128 -5.79 4.48 -3.23
CA ARG A 128 -6.72 4.57 -4.39
C ARG A 128 -6.46 5.81 -5.25
N ASP A 129 -6.11 6.94 -4.62
CA ASP A 129 -5.79 8.19 -5.30
C ASP A 129 -4.30 8.31 -5.66
N HIS A 130 -3.53 7.23 -5.44
CA HIS A 130 -2.13 7.18 -5.85
C HIS A 130 -2.03 7.33 -7.38
N PRO A 131 -1.08 8.10 -7.92
CA PRO A 131 -0.98 8.32 -9.35
C PRO A 131 -0.87 7.04 -10.18
N LEU A 132 -0.22 5.98 -9.66
CA LEU A 132 -0.18 4.69 -10.35
C LEU A 132 -1.56 4.01 -10.40
N ALA A 133 -2.35 4.09 -9.32
CA ALA A 133 -3.69 3.52 -9.28
C ALA A 133 -4.68 4.30 -10.18
N VAL A 134 -4.49 5.61 -10.34
CA VAL A 134 -5.24 6.43 -11.30
C VAL A 134 -4.83 6.12 -12.72
N ALA A 135 -3.53 6.07 -13.00
CA ALA A 135 -3.00 5.76 -14.32
C ALA A 135 -3.37 4.35 -14.79
N TYR A 136 -3.32 3.36 -13.89
CA TYR A 136 -3.78 2.01 -14.17
C TYR A 136 -5.25 1.96 -14.60
N ARG A 137 -6.12 2.72 -13.94
CA ARG A 137 -7.55 2.79 -14.29
C ARG A 137 -7.77 3.48 -15.64
N SER A 138 -7.08 4.59 -15.89
CA SER A 138 -7.10 5.28 -17.19
C SER A 138 -6.64 4.36 -18.33
N LEU A 139 -5.62 3.52 -18.09
CA LEU A 139 -5.09 2.57 -19.06
C LEU A 139 -6.01 1.36 -19.30
N ARG A 140 -6.46 0.72 -18.22
CA ARG A 140 -7.17 -0.57 -18.27
C ARG A 140 -8.63 -0.42 -18.64
N PHE A 141 -9.31 0.60 -18.13
CA PHE A 141 -10.76 0.73 -18.27
C PHE A 141 -11.17 1.85 -19.23
N GLY A 142 -10.23 2.71 -19.66
CA GLY A 142 -10.58 3.96 -20.36
C GLY A 142 -11.47 4.87 -19.51
N GLU A 143 -11.62 4.55 -18.23
CA GLU A 143 -12.36 5.32 -17.26
C GLU A 143 -11.54 6.55 -16.95
N HIS A 144 -11.98 7.67 -17.49
CA HIS A 144 -11.64 8.96 -16.94
C HIS A 144 -11.90 8.93 -15.44
N ALA A 145 -10.83 8.94 -14.64
CA ALA A 145 -10.95 9.19 -13.21
C ALA A 145 -11.54 10.60 -13.04
N ARG A 146 -12.86 10.63 -12.95
CA ARG A 146 -13.66 11.85 -12.82
C ARG A 146 -13.19 12.53 -11.54
N GLU A 147 -12.81 13.80 -11.65
CA GLU A 147 -12.28 14.60 -10.55
C GLU A 147 -13.12 14.38 -9.27
N PRO A 148 -12.49 14.17 -8.09
CA PRO A 148 -13.18 13.77 -6.87
C PRO A 148 -14.39 14.67 -6.57
N GLU A 149 -15.50 14.08 -6.12
CA GLU A 149 -16.76 14.79 -5.86
C GLU A 149 -16.60 16.04 -4.99
N ALA A 150 -15.64 16.04 -4.06
CA ALA A 150 -15.30 17.17 -3.20
C ALA A 150 -14.98 18.48 -3.96
N LEU A 151 -14.65 18.41 -5.26
CA LEU A 151 -14.36 19.57 -6.11
C LEU A 151 -15.55 19.98 -7.00
N ARG A 152 -16.64 19.20 -7.04
CA ARG A 152 -17.79 19.42 -7.95
C ARG A 152 -18.85 20.40 -7.42
N HIS A 153 -18.68 20.93 -6.21
CA HIS A 153 -19.71 21.71 -5.50
C HIS A 153 -19.62 23.23 -5.70
N ILE A 154 -18.72 23.73 -6.54
CA ILE A 154 -18.67 25.15 -6.88
C ILE A 154 -19.89 25.49 -7.77
N GLY A 155 -20.96 26.03 -7.16
CA GLY A 155 -22.03 26.75 -7.89
C GLY A 155 -23.42 26.08 -8.05
N ARG A 156 -23.83 25.11 -7.22
CA ARG A 156 -25.25 24.62 -7.21
C ARG A 156 -25.88 24.67 -5.81
N PRO A 157 -27.20 24.98 -5.71
CA PRO A 157 -27.91 25.00 -4.43
C PRO A 157 -28.24 23.57 -3.95
N ALA A 158 -28.05 23.34 -2.65
CA ALA A 158 -28.14 22.03 -2.02
C ALA A 158 -29.59 21.58 -1.79
N GLU A 159 -29.84 20.29 -2.03
CA GLU A 159 -31.04 19.60 -1.54
C GLU A 159 -31.04 19.53 0.01
N PRO A 160 -32.22 19.49 0.65
CA PRO A 160 -32.34 19.52 2.10
C PRO A 160 -31.76 18.24 2.71
N ALA A 161 -30.89 18.42 3.70
CA ALA A 161 -30.07 17.37 4.27
C ALA A 161 -30.90 16.37 5.12
N PRO A 162 -30.62 15.06 5.02
CA PRO A 162 -31.11 14.08 5.98
C PRO A 162 -30.59 14.40 7.39
N ALA A 163 -31.31 13.92 8.41
CA ALA A 163 -30.92 14.10 9.80
C ALA A 163 -29.45 13.67 10.02
N ALA A 164 -28.67 14.54 10.66
CA ALA A 164 -27.24 14.34 10.83
C ALA A 164 -26.96 13.09 11.69
N ASP A 165 -25.98 12.29 11.24
CA ASP A 165 -25.53 11.10 11.95
C ASP A 165 -25.00 11.47 13.34
N PRO A 166 -25.44 10.80 14.43
CA PRO A 166 -25.02 11.12 15.80
C PRO A 166 -23.49 11.09 15.99
N ILE A 167 -22.75 10.29 15.21
CA ILE A 167 -21.29 10.24 15.29
C ILE A 167 -20.63 11.59 14.97
N LEU A 168 -21.25 12.42 14.13
CA LEU A 168 -20.71 13.71 13.74
C LEU A 168 -20.69 14.69 14.92
N ALA A 169 -21.74 14.66 15.75
CA ALA A 169 -21.81 15.45 16.97
C ALA A 169 -20.76 14.98 18.00
N ALA A 170 -20.58 13.67 18.16
CA ALA A 170 -19.57 13.11 19.05
C ALA A 170 -18.15 13.52 18.61
N ILE A 171 -17.83 13.41 17.30
CA ILE A 171 -16.54 13.82 16.74
C ILE A 171 -16.30 15.32 16.94
N ALA A 172 -17.33 16.17 16.74
CA ALA A 172 -17.21 17.60 16.97
C ALA A 172 -16.90 17.94 18.43
N ALA A 173 -17.56 17.26 19.38
CA ALA A 173 -17.29 17.42 20.81
C ALA A 173 -15.86 17.00 21.18
N SER A 174 -15.37 15.87 20.66
CA SER A 174 -13.98 15.44 20.88
C SER A 174 -12.97 16.43 20.31
N LYS A 175 -13.19 16.95 19.10
CA LYS A 175 -12.31 17.99 18.52
C LYS A 175 -12.29 19.27 19.34
N ALA A 176 -13.43 19.69 19.89
CA ALA A 176 -13.51 20.87 20.73
C ALA A 176 -12.76 20.68 22.07
N ALA A 177 -12.88 19.51 22.70
CA ALA A 177 -12.16 19.17 23.91
C ALA A 177 -10.63 19.12 23.67
N THR A 178 -10.22 18.47 22.59
CA THR A 178 -8.83 18.44 22.13
C THR A 178 -8.27 19.84 21.90
N ALA A 179 -8.99 20.70 21.17
CA ALA A 179 -8.54 22.07 20.89
C ALA A 179 -8.44 22.92 22.17
N ALA A 180 -9.28 22.68 23.16
CA ALA A 180 -9.19 23.34 24.47
C ALA A 180 -7.95 22.90 25.25
N PHE A 181 -7.58 21.61 25.16
CA PHE A 181 -6.34 21.09 25.73
C PHE A 181 -5.11 21.66 25.02
N ASP A 182 -5.06 21.63 23.68
CA ASP A 182 -3.96 22.20 22.88
C ASP A 182 -3.76 23.71 23.15
N ALA A 183 -4.86 24.46 23.28
CA ALA A 183 -4.80 25.88 23.60
C ALA A 183 -4.23 26.14 25.01
N PHE A 184 -4.51 25.24 25.96
CA PHE A 184 -3.94 25.29 27.30
C PHE A 184 -2.45 24.94 27.30
N GLU A 185 -2.02 23.93 26.54
CA GLU A 185 -0.59 23.62 26.37
C GLU A 185 0.18 24.81 25.78
N ALA A 186 -0.36 25.46 24.74
CA ALA A 186 0.23 26.66 24.15
C ALA A 186 0.29 27.83 25.14
N GLU A 187 -0.70 27.97 26.04
CA GLU A 187 -0.69 28.95 27.13
C GLU A 187 0.44 28.64 28.14
N LEU A 188 0.60 27.37 28.52
CA LEU A 188 1.67 26.93 29.41
C LEU A 188 3.06 27.14 28.80
N GLU A 189 3.24 26.89 27.52
CA GLU A 189 4.50 27.13 26.81
C GLU A 189 4.85 28.63 26.82
N ARG A 190 3.86 29.50 26.59
CA ARG A 190 4.06 30.94 26.53
C ARG A 190 4.29 31.59 27.89
N TYR A 191 3.55 31.18 28.92
CA TYR A 191 3.51 31.89 30.21
C TYR A 191 4.14 31.09 31.38
N GLY A 192 4.51 29.84 31.14
CA GLY A 192 4.97 28.92 32.18
C GLY A 192 3.83 28.43 33.09
N LYS A 193 4.20 27.60 34.05
CA LYS A 193 3.26 26.99 35.01
C LYS A 193 2.80 28.02 36.04
N THR A 194 1.54 28.44 35.97
CA THR A 194 0.89 29.37 36.92
C THR A 194 0.19 28.64 38.07
N SER A 195 -0.14 29.33 39.16
CA SER A 195 -0.90 28.71 40.26
C SER A 195 -2.23 28.12 39.76
N GLY A 196 -2.47 26.83 40.00
CA GLY A 196 -3.68 26.13 39.56
C GLY A 196 -3.58 25.44 38.20
N TRP A 197 -2.43 25.51 37.51
CA TRP A 197 -2.21 24.86 36.21
C TRP A 197 -2.56 23.35 36.23
N ALA A 198 -2.11 22.61 37.25
CA ALA A 198 -2.34 21.17 37.35
C ALA A 198 -3.83 20.80 37.50
N ALA A 199 -4.60 21.62 38.22
CA ALA A 199 -6.05 21.40 38.36
C ALA A 199 -6.78 21.66 37.03
N ARG A 200 -6.34 22.68 36.27
CA ARG A 200 -6.88 22.99 34.95
C ARG A 200 -6.50 21.94 33.91
N GLU A 201 -5.25 21.46 33.94
CA GLU A 201 -4.76 20.36 33.10
C GLU A 201 -5.58 19.08 33.34
N GLY A 202 -5.77 18.68 34.60
CA GLY A 202 -6.57 17.50 34.94
C GLY A 202 -8.01 17.60 34.42
N TYR A 203 -8.66 18.76 34.62
CA TYR A 203 -10.01 18.99 34.10
C TYR A 203 -10.10 18.89 32.57
N LEU A 204 -9.15 19.47 31.84
CA LEU A 204 -9.15 19.44 30.38
C LEU A 204 -8.79 18.04 29.84
N SER A 205 -7.87 17.34 30.49
CA SER A 205 -7.52 15.96 30.17
C SER A 205 -8.71 15.02 30.34
N ASP A 206 -9.42 15.11 31.47
CA ASP A 206 -10.64 14.33 31.73
C ASP A 206 -11.74 14.64 30.70
N ALA A 207 -11.89 15.91 30.33
CA ALA A 207 -12.86 16.33 29.32
C ALA A 207 -12.53 15.76 27.93
N ASP A 208 -11.25 15.77 27.54
CA ASP A 208 -10.79 15.20 26.27
C ASP A 208 -10.97 13.67 26.24
N ALA A 209 -10.52 12.97 27.30
CA ALA A 209 -10.67 11.52 27.42
C ALA A 209 -12.15 11.09 27.37
N LYS A 210 -13.03 11.81 28.08
CA LYS A 210 -14.47 11.56 28.07
C LYS A 210 -15.08 11.77 26.69
N ALA A 211 -14.67 12.82 25.97
CA ALA A 211 -15.19 13.11 24.64
C ALA A 211 -14.69 12.09 23.59
N GLN A 212 -13.42 11.67 23.66
CA GLN A 212 -12.89 10.60 22.82
C GLN A 212 -13.63 9.27 23.07
N LYS A 213 -13.86 8.91 24.34
CA LYS A 213 -14.65 7.71 24.69
C LYS A 213 -16.05 7.74 24.08
N ALA A 214 -16.71 8.90 24.09
CA ALA A 214 -18.03 9.06 23.49
C ALA A 214 -18.02 8.81 21.97
N VAL A 215 -16.96 9.17 21.24
CA VAL A 215 -16.82 8.85 19.81
C VAL A 215 -16.78 7.34 19.60
N TRP A 216 -15.97 6.61 20.37
CA TRP A 216 -15.83 5.16 20.24
C TRP A 216 -17.08 4.37 20.67
N GLN A 217 -17.94 4.96 21.50
CA GLN A 217 -19.21 4.37 21.92
C GLN A 217 -20.39 4.72 21.00
N THR A 218 -20.22 5.70 20.10
CA THR A 218 -21.30 6.14 19.22
C THR A 218 -21.32 5.30 17.95
N VAL A 219 -22.43 4.62 17.67
CA VAL A 219 -22.58 3.80 16.46
C VAL A 219 -23.00 4.69 15.28
N PRO A 220 -22.19 4.80 14.21
CA PRO A 220 -22.55 5.56 13.02
C PRO A 220 -23.69 4.87 12.23
N THR A 221 -24.78 5.60 11.96
CA THR A 221 -25.97 5.05 11.28
C THR A 221 -25.99 5.29 9.78
N THR A 222 -25.12 6.15 9.27
CA THR A 222 -25.05 6.55 7.86
C THR A 222 -23.66 6.23 7.27
N PRO A 223 -23.56 6.07 5.93
CA PRO A 223 -22.26 5.94 5.26
C PRO A 223 -21.33 7.14 5.51
N ALA A 224 -21.89 8.35 5.60
CA ALA A 224 -21.13 9.57 5.88
C ALA A 224 -20.53 9.55 7.30
N GLY A 225 -21.32 9.10 8.28
CA GLY A 225 -20.85 8.95 9.66
C GLY A 225 -19.76 7.89 9.81
N ARG A 226 -19.89 6.75 9.13
CA ARG A 226 -18.84 5.72 9.15
C ARG A 226 -17.52 6.21 8.57
N ARG A 227 -17.57 6.95 7.45
CA ARG A 227 -16.38 7.61 6.89
C ARG A 227 -15.79 8.66 7.84
N ALA A 228 -16.64 9.41 8.54
CA ALA A 228 -16.19 10.39 9.52
C ALA A 228 -15.47 9.72 10.72
N LEU A 229 -15.97 8.57 11.19
CA LEU A 229 -15.32 7.78 12.24
C LEU A 229 -13.95 7.27 11.81
N VAL A 230 -13.82 6.72 10.60
CA VAL A 230 -12.51 6.29 10.06
C VAL A 230 -11.53 7.46 10.01
N LYS A 231 -11.97 8.62 9.49
CA LYS A 231 -11.13 9.83 9.44
C LYS A 231 -10.71 10.29 10.84
N PHE A 232 -11.62 10.26 11.81
CA PHE A 232 -11.32 10.58 13.20
C PHE A 232 -10.27 9.62 13.78
N ALA A 233 -10.44 8.32 13.57
CA ALA A 233 -9.52 7.29 14.03
C ALA A 233 -8.10 7.50 13.48
N ARG A 234 -7.96 7.81 12.18
CA ARG A 234 -6.66 8.18 11.59
C ARG A 234 -6.02 9.40 12.27
N THR A 235 -6.80 10.44 12.57
CA THR A 235 -6.26 11.62 13.26
C THR A 235 -5.76 11.29 14.66
N GLN A 236 -6.46 10.41 15.40
CA GLN A 236 -6.02 9.98 16.73
C GLN A 236 -4.72 9.18 16.69
N VAL A 237 -4.59 8.32 15.69
CA VAL A 237 -3.36 7.57 15.39
C VAL A 237 -2.19 8.52 15.10
N GLN A 238 -2.38 9.47 14.19
CA GLN A 238 -1.34 10.44 13.81
C GLN A 238 -0.87 11.30 14.99
N ARG A 239 -1.78 11.66 15.90
CA ARG A 239 -1.43 12.48 17.08
C ARG A 239 -0.62 11.73 18.13
N ARG A 240 -0.73 10.39 18.17
CA ARG A 240 0.01 9.53 19.11
C ARG A 240 1.32 9.01 18.55
N ALA A 241 1.48 8.99 17.23
CA ALA A 241 2.76 8.74 16.59
C ALA A 241 3.69 9.96 16.81
N HIS A 242 4.88 9.74 17.38
CA HIS A 242 5.84 10.82 17.66
C HIS A 242 6.34 11.49 16.35
N PRO A 243 6.61 12.81 16.34
CA PRO A 243 7.14 13.52 15.18
C PRO A 243 8.54 13.08 14.74
N ASP A 244 9.27 12.42 15.64
CA ASP A 244 10.68 12.06 15.46
C ASP A 244 10.88 10.84 14.53
N GLY A 245 9.80 10.33 13.93
CA GLY A 245 9.88 9.21 12.98
C GLY A 245 10.12 7.85 13.63
N ASP A 246 10.10 7.78 14.96
CA ASP A 246 9.94 6.51 15.67
C ASP A 246 8.46 6.15 15.59
N VAL A 247 8.11 5.55 14.44
CA VAL A 247 6.78 5.02 14.18
C VAL A 247 6.60 3.89 15.17
N ASP A 248 5.70 4.06 16.14
CA ASP A 248 5.08 2.89 16.73
C ASP A 248 4.35 2.21 15.55
N ASP A 249 4.90 1.10 15.01
CA ASP A 249 4.42 0.42 13.79
C ASP A 249 2.90 0.16 13.82
N SER A 250 2.35 0.05 15.03
CA SER A 250 0.94 -0.04 15.36
C SER A 250 0.10 1.14 14.88
N ALA A 251 0.63 2.37 14.82
CA ALA A 251 -0.06 3.54 14.30
C ALA A 251 -0.24 3.48 12.77
N TRP A 252 0.81 3.17 12.02
CA TRP A 252 0.73 3.00 10.57
C TRP A 252 -0.19 1.83 10.19
N LEU A 253 -0.10 0.71 10.91
CA LEU A 253 -0.94 -0.47 10.73
C LEU A 253 -2.41 -0.23 11.08
N LEU A 254 -2.71 0.45 12.21
CA LEU A 254 -4.06 0.89 12.54
C LEU A 254 -4.62 1.77 11.42
N GLY A 255 -3.79 2.62 10.83
CA GLY A 255 -4.13 3.37 9.62
C GLY A 255 -4.59 2.46 8.47
N LEU A 256 -3.83 1.41 8.14
CA LEU A 256 -4.17 0.46 7.07
C LEU A 256 -5.43 -0.38 7.37
N ILE A 257 -5.60 -0.83 8.62
CA ILE A 257 -6.79 -1.57 9.05
C ILE A 257 -8.04 -0.68 8.96
N LEU A 258 -7.92 0.59 9.36
CA LEU A 258 -8.99 1.57 9.22
C LEU A 258 -9.32 1.87 7.76
N ASP A 259 -8.34 1.79 6.86
CA ASP A 259 -8.51 1.96 5.41
C ASP A 259 -9.26 0.79 4.78
N ALA A 260 -8.90 -0.44 5.18
CA ALA A 260 -9.61 -1.65 4.80
C ALA A 260 -11.07 -1.64 5.32
N LEU A 261 -11.29 -1.27 6.59
CA LEU A 261 -12.64 -1.13 7.16
C LEU A 261 -13.46 -0.04 6.45
N ALA A 262 -12.86 1.10 6.10
CA ALA A 262 -13.52 2.13 5.29
C ALA A 262 -13.94 1.61 3.90
N ALA A 263 -13.10 0.79 3.27
CA ALA A 263 -13.39 0.19 1.97
C ALA A 263 -14.54 -0.81 2.05
N MET A 264 -14.57 -1.66 3.09
CA MET A 264 -15.65 -2.63 3.33
C MET A 264 -16.99 -1.96 3.62
N VAL A 265 -16.98 -0.79 4.25
CA VAL A 265 -18.17 -0.03 4.61
C VAL A 265 -18.76 0.76 3.41
N ALA A 266 -17.98 0.98 2.36
CA ALA A 266 -18.41 1.69 1.16
C ALA A 266 -19.26 0.83 0.21
N ASP A 267 -19.34 -0.48 0.43
CA ASP A 267 -20.15 -1.41 -0.36
C ASP A 267 -21.55 -1.61 0.28
N PRO A 268 -22.65 -1.21 -0.37
CA PRO A 268 -23.99 -1.26 0.22
C PRO A 268 -24.64 -2.65 0.23
N VAL A 269 -23.98 -3.71 -0.25
CA VAL A 269 -24.61 -5.03 -0.49
C VAL A 269 -24.55 -5.99 0.70
N GLY A 270 -23.66 -5.78 1.69
CA GLY A 270 -23.50 -6.69 2.82
C GLY A 270 -24.23 -6.27 4.09
N ALA A 271 -25.47 -6.72 4.29
CA ALA A 271 -26.12 -6.63 5.60
C ALA A 271 -25.44 -7.63 6.57
N TRP A 272 -24.54 -7.14 7.42
CA TRP A 272 -23.98 -7.94 8.51
C TRP A 272 -25.04 -8.11 9.60
N THR A 273 -25.73 -9.25 9.60
CA THR A 273 -26.57 -9.65 10.73
C THR A 273 -25.67 -10.12 11.86
N ALA A 274 -25.59 -9.33 12.94
CA ALA A 274 -24.98 -9.74 14.19
C ALA A 274 -25.76 -10.94 14.75
N GLN A 275 -25.14 -12.11 14.75
CA GLN A 275 -25.72 -13.32 15.32
C GLN A 275 -25.43 -13.33 16.83
N GLU A 276 -26.48 -13.39 17.66
CA GLU A 276 -26.34 -13.55 19.11
C GLU A 276 -25.67 -14.90 19.43
N PRO A 277 -24.70 -14.95 20.36
CA PRO A 277 -24.06 -16.20 20.72
C PRO A 277 -25.00 -17.05 21.59
N ALA A 278 -25.36 -18.23 21.08
CA ALA A 278 -26.00 -19.28 21.84
C ALA A 278 -25.04 -19.76 22.94
N ALA A 279 -25.52 -19.74 24.18
CA ALA A 279 -24.76 -20.14 25.36
C ALA A 279 -24.67 -21.67 25.46
N GLU A 280 -23.54 -22.24 25.04
CA GLU A 280 -23.09 -23.55 25.50
C GLU A 280 -21.67 -23.42 26.07
N ALA A 281 -21.48 -23.92 27.28
CA ALA A 281 -20.20 -23.95 27.99
C ALA A 281 -19.25 -24.93 27.31
N GLN A 282 -18.62 -24.51 26.22
CA GLN A 282 -17.49 -25.19 25.61
C GLN A 282 -16.20 -24.65 26.23
N LEU A 283 -15.23 -25.54 26.46
CA LEU A 283 -13.84 -25.19 26.79
C LEU A 283 -13.44 -23.98 25.96
N THR A 284 -13.09 -22.86 26.61
CA THR A 284 -12.63 -21.65 25.93
C THR A 284 -11.54 -22.06 24.96
N PRO A 285 -11.77 -21.99 23.64
CA PRO A 285 -10.80 -22.45 22.66
C PRO A 285 -9.50 -21.68 22.89
N ASN A 286 -8.36 -22.36 22.75
CA ASN A 286 -7.07 -21.67 22.83
C ASN A 286 -7.01 -20.54 21.76
N ALA A 287 -6.12 -19.57 21.93
CA ALA A 287 -6.06 -18.41 21.05
C ALA A 287 -5.91 -18.78 19.57
N SER A 288 -5.15 -19.85 19.27
CA SER A 288 -4.96 -20.37 17.91
C SER A 288 -6.24 -20.93 17.30
N ASP A 289 -7.05 -21.68 18.06
CA ASP A 289 -8.35 -22.19 17.61
C ASP A 289 -9.33 -21.06 17.34
N ARG A 290 -9.35 -20.02 18.19
CA ARG A 290 -10.16 -18.82 17.93
C ARG A 290 -9.72 -18.11 16.65
N ALA A 291 -8.42 -17.97 16.43
CA ALA A 291 -7.86 -17.34 15.24
C ALA A 291 -8.20 -18.13 13.97
N ARG A 292 -8.09 -19.47 14.01
CA ARG A 292 -8.49 -20.37 12.93
C ARG A 292 -9.98 -20.25 12.61
N LEU A 293 -10.84 -20.34 13.62
CA LEU A 293 -12.30 -20.22 13.42
C LEU A 293 -12.68 -18.83 12.87
N SER A 294 -12.00 -17.77 13.29
CA SER A 294 -12.19 -16.43 12.72
C SER A 294 -11.73 -16.37 11.27
N ALA A 295 -10.59 -16.97 10.93
CA ALA A 295 -10.12 -17.07 9.57
C ALA A 295 -11.12 -17.81 8.67
N GLU A 296 -11.73 -18.90 9.15
CA GLU A 296 -12.72 -19.72 8.43
C GLU A 296 -14.00 -18.97 8.03
N GLN A 297 -14.34 -17.88 8.71
CA GLN A 297 -15.53 -17.06 8.41
C GLN A 297 -15.39 -16.26 7.10
N ILE A 298 -14.18 -16.10 6.57
CA ILE A 298 -13.96 -15.40 5.30
C ILE A 298 -14.37 -16.32 4.15
N ASP A 299 -15.40 -15.93 3.40
CA ASP A 299 -15.80 -16.59 2.17
C ASP A 299 -14.88 -16.15 1.02
N LEU A 300 -14.18 -17.12 0.45
CA LEU A 300 -13.25 -16.91 -0.67
C LEU A 300 -13.84 -17.39 -2.01
N THR A 301 -15.01 -18.03 -1.98
CA THR A 301 -15.54 -18.76 -3.14
C THR A 301 -15.93 -17.85 -4.31
N ALA A 302 -16.36 -16.64 -4.01
CA ALA A 302 -16.78 -15.64 -5.00
C ALA A 302 -15.61 -14.89 -5.67
N LEU A 303 -14.37 -15.09 -5.19
CA LEU A 303 -13.21 -14.34 -5.67
C LEU A 303 -12.56 -15.02 -6.88
N ASP A 304 -12.08 -14.20 -7.82
CA ASP A 304 -11.24 -14.65 -8.93
C ASP A 304 -9.75 -14.81 -8.52
N VAL A 305 -8.93 -15.35 -9.41
CA VAL A 305 -7.49 -15.61 -9.15
C VAL A 305 -6.73 -14.34 -8.77
N PHE A 306 -7.00 -13.21 -9.42
CA PHE A 306 -6.29 -11.96 -9.13
C PHE A 306 -6.72 -11.35 -7.81
N GLN A 307 -8.01 -11.45 -7.48
CA GLN A 307 -8.54 -11.03 -6.18
C GLN A 307 -7.97 -11.87 -5.04
N LEU A 308 -7.88 -13.20 -5.23
CA LEU A 308 -7.25 -14.10 -4.27
C LEU A 308 -5.77 -13.77 -4.07
N SER A 309 -5.03 -13.51 -5.16
CA SER A 309 -3.62 -13.12 -5.09
C SER A 309 -3.40 -11.79 -4.37
N ALA A 310 -4.17 -10.76 -4.71
CA ALA A 310 -4.09 -9.47 -4.04
C ALA A 310 -4.40 -9.58 -2.54
N LEU A 311 -5.36 -10.42 -2.17
CA LEU A 311 -5.70 -10.68 -0.78
C LEU A 311 -4.58 -11.45 -0.06
N PHE A 312 -3.92 -12.37 -0.76
CA PHE A 312 -2.76 -13.12 -0.25
C PHE A 312 -1.61 -12.17 0.11
N GLU A 313 -1.24 -11.25 -0.79
CA GLU A 313 -0.21 -10.24 -0.52
C GLU A 313 -0.60 -9.33 0.66
N ALA A 314 -1.86 -8.88 0.71
CA ALA A 314 -2.34 -8.03 1.80
C ALA A 314 -2.24 -8.73 3.17
N PHE A 315 -2.59 -10.01 3.25
CA PHE A 315 -2.49 -10.75 4.50
C PHE A 315 -1.05 -11.13 4.86
N GLN A 316 -0.13 -11.29 3.89
CA GLN A 316 1.30 -11.40 4.21
C GLN A 316 1.80 -10.15 4.93
N VAL A 317 1.49 -8.97 4.41
CA VAL A 317 1.87 -7.69 5.03
C VAL A 317 1.25 -7.59 6.42
N ALA A 318 -0.03 -7.94 6.57
CA ALA A 318 -0.71 -7.93 7.87
C ALA A 318 -0.01 -8.87 8.87
N LYS A 319 0.30 -10.11 8.47
CA LYS A 319 1.02 -11.08 9.31
C LYS A 319 2.35 -10.51 9.80
N PHE A 320 3.21 -10.06 8.87
CA PHE A 320 4.54 -9.53 9.25
C PHE A 320 4.44 -8.31 10.14
N THR A 321 3.41 -7.49 9.97
CA THR A 321 3.25 -6.31 10.82
C THR A 321 2.84 -6.71 12.25
N TRP A 322 1.94 -7.68 12.40
CA TRP A 322 1.56 -8.19 13.73
C TRP A 322 2.68 -8.96 14.41
N GLU A 323 3.47 -9.72 13.66
CA GLU A 323 4.72 -10.34 14.14
C GLU A 323 5.68 -9.25 14.66
N GLY A 324 5.82 -8.14 13.93
CA GLY A 324 6.60 -6.98 14.35
C GLY A 324 6.12 -6.37 15.67
N VAL A 325 4.80 -6.18 15.82
CA VAL A 325 4.18 -5.70 17.08
C VAL A 325 4.46 -6.67 18.22
N GLY A 326 4.25 -7.97 18.01
CA GLY A 326 4.49 -9.02 19.00
C GLY A 326 5.96 -9.18 19.39
N ALA A 327 6.90 -8.66 18.60
CA ALA A 327 8.33 -8.65 18.90
C ALA A 327 8.79 -7.43 19.71
N ARG A 328 7.95 -6.39 19.89
CA ARG A 328 8.33 -5.15 20.60
C ARG A 328 8.39 -5.36 22.11
N THR A 329 9.22 -4.56 22.78
CA THR A 329 9.41 -4.66 24.24
C THR A 329 8.14 -4.33 25.02
N TYR A 330 7.29 -3.42 24.54
CA TYR A 330 6.01 -3.07 25.18
C TYR A 330 4.94 -4.16 25.05
N ALA A 331 5.16 -5.17 24.21
CA ALA A 331 4.27 -6.32 24.10
C ALA A 331 4.45 -7.27 25.31
N TYR A 332 5.50 -7.06 26.12
CA TYR A 332 5.79 -7.87 27.30
C TYR A 332 6.01 -6.99 28.53
N GLU A 333 5.48 -7.44 29.65
CA GLU A 333 5.82 -6.92 30.97
C GLU A 333 6.87 -7.81 31.63
N GLU A 334 7.82 -7.17 32.31
CA GLU A 334 8.87 -7.88 33.06
C GLU A 334 8.31 -8.27 34.44
N GLY A 335 8.10 -9.55 34.64
CA GLY A 335 7.65 -10.16 35.88
C GLY A 335 8.73 -10.18 36.96
N LEU A 336 8.30 -10.43 38.20
CA LEU A 336 9.21 -10.72 39.30
C LEU A 336 10.04 -11.96 38.91
N HIS A 337 11.38 -11.83 38.93
CA HIS A 337 12.36 -12.84 38.47
C HIS A 337 12.73 -12.81 36.98
N GLY A 338 12.33 -11.78 36.22
CA GLY A 338 12.75 -11.62 34.81
C GLY A 338 11.96 -12.51 33.84
N GLU A 339 10.84 -13.08 34.28
CA GLU A 339 9.86 -13.70 33.39
C GLU A 339 9.23 -12.63 32.50
N ARG A 340 8.98 -12.94 31.23
CA ARG A 340 8.23 -12.03 30.33
C ARG A 340 6.79 -12.49 30.27
N HIS A 341 5.87 -11.65 30.69
CA HIS A 341 4.43 -11.89 30.55
C HIS A 341 3.92 -11.12 29.34
N ALA A 342 3.17 -11.79 28.47
CA ALA A 342 2.48 -11.12 27.36
C ALA A 342 1.48 -10.10 27.93
N THR A 343 1.50 -8.88 27.41
CA THR A 343 0.44 -7.90 27.68
C THR A 343 -0.81 -8.22 26.85
N GLU A 344 -1.92 -7.55 27.14
CA GLU A 344 -3.13 -7.66 26.29
C GLU A 344 -2.82 -7.33 24.82
N LEU A 345 -1.88 -6.41 24.57
CA LEU A 345 -1.46 -6.08 23.21
C LEU A 345 -0.70 -7.22 22.53
N ALA A 346 0.17 -7.94 23.26
CA ALA A 346 0.82 -9.15 22.72
C ALA A 346 -0.20 -10.23 22.40
N GLU A 347 -1.19 -10.46 23.26
CA GLU A 347 -2.22 -11.47 23.00
C GLU A 347 -3.04 -11.14 21.74
N VAL A 348 -3.37 -9.86 21.53
CA VAL A 348 -4.04 -9.39 20.31
C VAL A 348 -3.14 -9.54 19.09
N ALA A 349 -1.86 -9.18 19.20
CA ALA A 349 -0.91 -9.31 18.10
C ALA A 349 -0.71 -10.78 17.69
N GLU A 350 -0.52 -11.69 18.66
CA GLU A 350 -0.42 -13.13 18.43
C GLU A 350 -1.69 -13.68 17.77
N PHE A 351 -2.87 -13.27 18.24
CA PHE A 351 -4.14 -13.68 17.65
C PHE A 351 -4.25 -13.23 16.20
N GLU A 352 -3.97 -11.96 15.89
CA GLU A 352 -4.10 -11.41 14.54
C GLU A 352 -3.01 -11.93 13.59
N GLU A 353 -1.79 -12.15 14.06
CA GLU A 353 -0.73 -12.81 13.31
C GLU A 353 -1.15 -14.25 12.95
N THR A 354 -1.61 -15.02 13.94
CA THR A 354 -2.05 -16.40 13.74
C THR A 354 -3.25 -16.46 12.80
N ARG A 355 -4.19 -15.53 12.93
CA ARG A 355 -5.35 -15.42 12.04
C ARG A 355 -4.92 -15.12 10.62
N ALA A 356 -4.02 -14.16 10.42
CA ALA A 356 -3.48 -13.82 9.10
C ALA A 356 -2.78 -15.04 8.47
N ALA A 357 -1.98 -15.78 9.22
CA ALA A 357 -1.34 -17.01 8.75
C ALA A 357 -2.37 -18.06 8.27
N TRP A 358 -3.45 -18.29 9.05
CA TRP A 358 -4.52 -19.19 8.62
C TRP A 358 -5.24 -18.70 7.37
N ILE A 359 -5.42 -17.40 7.19
CA ILE A 359 -6.05 -16.82 5.99
C ILE A 359 -5.14 -17.00 4.77
N ILE A 360 -3.83 -16.76 4.90
CA ILE A 360 -2.82 -17.00 3.85
C ILE A 360 -2.88 -18.46 3.39
N ASP A 361 -2.88 -19.43 4.32
CA ASP A 361 -2.99 -20.86 4.01
C ASP A 361 -4.32 -21.24 3.34
N ARG A 362 -5.41 -20.54 3.66
CA ARG A 362 -6.70 -20.75 2.99
C ARG A 362 -6.71 -20.15 1.58
N LEU A 363 -6.13 -18.96 1.41
CA LEU A 363 -6.00 -18.30 0.12
C LEU A 363 -5.15 -19.11 -0.85
N GLU A 364 -4.03 -19.67 -0.38
CA GLU A 364 -3.18 -20.56 -1.20
C GLU A 364 -3.94 -21.82 -1.61
N ARG A 365 -4.64 -22.49 -0.68
CA ARG A 365 -5.45 -23.67 -1.04
C ARG A 365 -6.57 -23.33 -2.03
N GLU A 366 -7.22 -22.20 -1.83
CA GLU A 366 -8.29 -21.74 -2.70
C GLU A 366 -7.77 -21.40 -4.11
N ILE A 367 -6.67 -20.63 -4.22
CA ILE A 367 -6.10 -20.23 -5.50
C ILE A 367 -5.57 -21.42 -6.29
N VAL A 368 -4.97 -22.42 -5.61
CA VAL A 368 -4.51 -23.68 -6.22
C VAL A 368 -5.67 -24.53 -6.74
N SER A 369 -6.83 -24.45 -6.10
CA SER A 369 -8.03 -25.17 -6.56
C SER A 369 -8.63 -24.59 -7.85
N ARG A 370 -8.27 -23.35 -8.22
CA ARG A 370 -8.80 -22.69 -9.41
C ARG A 370 -8.15 -23.23 -10.67
N LYS A 371 -8.98 -23.46 -11.69
CA LYS A 371 -8.49 -23.76 -13.04
C LYS A 371 -8.20 -22.42 -13.73
N PRO A 372 -6.94 -22.13 -14.14
CA PRO A 372 -6.63 -20.90 -14.84
C PRO A 372 -7.33 -20.85 -16.21
N GLU A 373 -7.87 -19.69 -16.55
CA GLU A 373 -8.52 -19.45 -17.85
C GLU A 373 -7.52 -19.11 -18.95
N ASP A 374 -6.38 -18.51 -18.58
CA ASP A 374 -5.30 -18.10 -19.46
C ASP A 374 -3.92 -18.25 -18.79
N ASP A 375 -2.86 -17.97 -19.55
CA ASP A 375 -1.48 -18.04 -19.05
C ASP A 375 -1.19 -16.99 -17.97
N VAL A 376 -1.91 -15.86 -17.96
CA VAL A 376 -1.71 -14.81 -16.96
C VAL A 376 -2.20 -15.28 -15.58
N GLN A 377 -3.40 -15.85 -15.52
CA GLN A 377 -3.92 -16.45 -14.29
C GLN A 377 -3.06 -17.63 -13.84
N ARG A 378 -2.55 -18.45 -14.77
CA ARG A 378 -1.64 -19.54 -14.44
C ARG A 378 -0.37 -19.01 -13.78
N ASP A 379 0.24 -17.96 -14.33
CA ASP A 379 1.47 -17.37 -13.80
C ASP A 379 1.23 -16.70 -12.44
N GLU A 380 0.05 -16.13 -12.23
CA GLU A 380 -0.39 -15.58 -10.94
C GLU A 380 -0.48 -16.68 -9.86
N ILE A 381 -1.15 -17.81 -10.18
CA ILE A 381 -1.24 -18.98 -9.29
C ILE A 381 0.18 -19.49 -8.94
N LEU A 382 1.07 -19.58 -9.93
CA LEU A 382 2.46 -20.02 -9.70
C LEU A 382 3.23 -19.06 -8.81
N THR A 383 3.01 -17.75 -8.95
CA THR A 383 3.63 -16.72 -8.12
C THR A 383 3.24 -16.89 -6.65
N VAL A 384 1.94 -16.99 -6.37
CA VAL A 384 1.43 -17.18 -5.00
C VAL A 384 1.96 -18.47 -4.37
N ARG A 385 1.89 -19.60 -5.09
CA ARG A 385 2.44 -20.89 -4.61
C ARG A 385 3.93 -20.80 -4.29
N THR A 386 4.69 -20.13 -5.16
CA THR A 386 6.14 -19.96 -4.98
C THR A 386 6.46 -19.12 -3.75
N GLN A 387 5.77 -17.99 -3.58
CA GLN A 387 5.92 -17.14 -2.40
C GLN A 387 5.61 -17.93 -1.12
N GLN A 388 4.50 -18.68 -1.09
CA GLN A 388 4.11 -19.45 0.10
C GLN A 388 5.14 -20.51 0.47
N GLU A 389 5.68 -21.25 -0.50
CA GLU A 389 6.74 -22.24 -0.29
C GLU A 389 8.02 -21.60 0.26
N PHE A 390 8.42 -20.45 -0.27
CA PHE A 390 9.58 -19.73 0.26
C PHE A 390 9.36 -19.23 1.69
N MET A 391 8.18 -18.70 2.00
CA MET A 391 7.86 -18.22 3.34
C MET A 391 7.79 -19.35 4.36
N SER A 392 7.15 -20.46 4.00
CA SER A 392 6.93 -21.58 4.93
C SER A 392 8.18 -22.43 5.11
N ASN A 393 8.93 -22.65 4.03
CA ASN A 393 10.00 -23.65 4.01
C ASN A 393 11.40 -23.07 3.72
N GLY A 394 11.51 -21.77 3.43
CA GLY A 394 12.77 -21.11 3.04
C GLY A 394 13.29 -21.49 1.64
N ARG A 395 12.64 -22.44 0.96
CA ARG A 395 12.94 -22.92 -0.40
C ARG A 395 11.77 -23.72 -0.94
N ILE A 396 11.68 -23.85 -2.27
CA ILE A 396 10.66 -24.68 -2.92
C ILE A 396 10.96 -26.16 -2.68
N HIS A 397 10.11 -26.84 -1.90
CA HIS A 397 10.20 -28.29 -1.66
C HIS A 397 9.25 -29.10 -2.55
N ASP A 398 8.14 -28.49 -2.98
CA ASP A 398 7.17 -29.14 -3.84
C ASP A 398 7.74 -29.36 -5.27
N ASN A 399 8.04 -30.63 -5.58
CA ASN A 399 8.52 -31.03 -6.90
C ASN A 399 7.48 -30.77 -8.00
N ALA A 400 6.18 -30.81 -7.69
CA ALA A 400 5.14 -30.50 -8.68
C ALA A 400 5.20 -29.01 -9.04
N LEU A 401 5.30 -28.12 -8.04
CA LEU A 401 5.49 -26.70 -8.27
C LEU A 401 6.75 -26.40 -9.10
N LEU A 402 7.89 -27.02 -8.80
CA LEU A 402 9.12 -26.85 -9.60
C LEU A 402 8.94 -27.26 -11.07
N LEU A 403 8.22 -28.35 -11.33
CA LEU A 403 7.90 -28.78 -12.69
C LEU A 403 6.97 -27.81 -13.40
N ASP A 404 5.98 -27.26 -12.70
CA ASP A 404 5.04 -26.29 -13.26
C ASP A 404 5.75 -24.96 -13.60
N ILE A 405 6.62 -24.46 -12.71
CA ILE A 405 7.49 -23.30 -12.97
C ILE A 405 8.38 -23.56 -14.20
N SER A 406 9.01 -24.73 -14.27
CA SER A 406 9.88 -25.09 -15.39
C SER A 406 9.13 -25.13 -16.72
N ARG A 407 7.89 -25.61 -16.72
CA ARG A 407 7.03 -25.64 -17.92
C ARG A 407 6.63 -24.24 -18.37
N ALA A 408 6.33 -23.34 -17.44
CA ALA A 408 5.97 -21.96 -17.75
C ALA A 408 7.10 -21.19 -18.46
N TRP A 409 8.36 -21.52 -18.19
CA TRP A 409 9.54 -20.83 -18.75
C TRP A 409 10.08 -21.40 -20.08
N ILE A 410 9.57 -22.54 -20.55
CA ILE A 410 10.04 -23.19 -21.78
C ILE A 410 9.27 -22.73 -23.03
N VAL A 411 8.14 -22.04 -22.84
CA VAL A 411 7.33 -21.41 -23.91
C VAL A 411 7.88 -20.03 -24.21
#